data_AF-A0A8X7WC54-F1
#
_entry.id   AF-A0A8X7WC54-F1
#
_cell.length_a   1.000
_cell.length_b   1.000
_cell.length_c   1.000
_cell.angle_alpha   90.00
_cell.angle_beta   90.00
_cell.angle_gamma   90.00
#
_symmetry.space_group_name_H-M   'P 1'
#
loop_
_entity.id
_entity.type
_entity.pdbx_description
1 polymer ?
#
loop_
_entity_poly.entity_id
_entity_poly.type
_entity_poly.pdbx_seq_one_letter_code
_entity_poly.pdbx_strand_id
1 'polypeptide(L)'
;MAREKQERTTEEPLSPVSQLFVSPGFYSVIVFTLGFKTRCNPAAIVEGIKNTWIKLPCFSSKVVKLLYYFTSPSSPNTSDI
;
A
#
# COMPACT_ATOMS: atom_id res chain seq x y z
N MET A 1 -27.29 2.58 -14.51
CA MET A 1 -26.87 2.44 -13.10
C MET A 1 -25.90 1.26 -13.03
N ALA A 2 -24.60 1.52 -13.25
CA ALA A 2 -23.60 0.45 -13.29
C ALA A 2 -23.29 0.02 -11.85
N ARG A 3 -23.48 -1.27 -11.58
CA ARG A 3 -23.23 -1.92 -10.30
C ARG A 3 -21.73 -1.87 -10.02
N GLU A 4 -21.30 -0.99 -9.12
CA GLU A 4 -19.95 -1.01 -8.59
C GLU A 4 -19.74 -2.36 -7.91
N LYS A 5 -19.00 -3.24 -8.58
CA LYS A 5 -18.59 -4.53 -8.05
C LYS A 5 -17.57 -4.21 -6.96
N GLN A 6 -18.05 -4.13 -5.72
CA GLN A 6 -17.20 -3.99 -4.55
C GLN A 6 -16.33 -5.25 -4.45
N GLU A 7 -15.15 -5.15 -5.04
CA GLU A 7 -14.09 -6.12 -4.93
C GLU A 7 -13.68 -6.13 -3.47
N ARG A 8 -14.10 -7.16 -2.73
CA ARG A 8 -13.57 -7.44 -1.40
C ARG A 8 -12.08 -7.77 -1.59
N THR A 9 -11.24 -6.74 -1.59
CA THR A 9 -9.79 -6.87 -1.48
C THR A 9 -9.52 -7.59 -0.18
N THR A 10 -9.10 -8.85 -0.28
CA THR A 10 -8.59 -9.63 0.84
C THR A 10 -7.33 -8.93 1.32
N GLU A 11 -7.38 -8.34 2.51
CA GLU A 11 -6.20 -7.79 3.16
C GLU A 11 -5.24 -8.93 3.46
N GLU A 12 -4.01 -8.82 2.97
CA GLU A 12 -2.95 -9.79 3.22
C GLU A 12 -1.93 -9.18 4.20
N PRO A 13 -1.46 -9.93 5.20
CA PRO A 13 -0.40 -9.45 6.08
C PRO A 13 0.88 -9.17 5.30
N LEU A 14 1.58 -8.09 5.67
CA LEU A 14 2.88 -7.78 5.10
C LEU A 14 3.93 -8.83 5.50
N SER A 15 4.83 -9.17 4.57
CA SER A 15 6.02 -9.95 4.89
C SER A 15 6.91 -9.23 5.91
N PRO A 16 7.75 -9.95 6.68
CA PRO A 16 8.60 -9.34 7.71
C PRO A 16 9.47 -8.18 7.20
N VAL A 17 9.99 -8.30 5.97
CA VAL A 17 10.82 -7.24 5.36
C VAL A 17 9.94 -6.05 4.95
N SER A 18 8.77 -6.30 4.38
CA SER A 18 7.81 -5.24 4.04
C SER A 18 7.33 -4.46 5.26
N GLN A 19 7.27 -5.08 6.44
CA GLN A 19 6.96 -4.38 7.70
C GLN A 19 8.05 -3.37 8.09
N LEU A 20 9.33 -3.66 7.82
CA LEU A 20 10.43 -2.71 8.05
C LEU A 20 10.29 -1.47 7.16
N PHE A 21 9.89 -1.66 5.90
CA PHE A 21 9.69 -0.57 4.94
C PHE A 21 8.54 0.40 5.29
N VAL A 22 7.64 0.01 6.20
CA VAL A 22 6.51 0.84 6.67
C VAL A 22 6.67 1.28 8.13
N SER A 23 7.83 1.02 8.74
CA SER A 23 8.12 1.37 10.12
C SER A 23 8.20 2.90 10.29
N PRO A 24 7.67 3.46 11.40
CA PRO A 24 7.89 4.86 11.73
C PRO A 24 9.40 5.17 11.77
N GLY A 25 9.84 6.12 10.97
CA GLY A 25 11.25 6.51 10.88
C GLY A 25 12.05 5.85 9.74
N PHE A 26 11.46 4.90 9.00
CA PHE A 26 12.07 4.32 7.81
C PHE A 26 11.22 4.62 6.57
N TYR A 27 11.51 5.74 5.91
CA TYR A 27 10.86 6.15 4.65
C TYR A 27 11.68 5.66 3.46
N SER A 28 11.25 4.56 2.83
CA SER A 28 11.93 4.00 1.66
C SER A 28 11.17 4.35 0.38
N VAL A 29 11.81 5.09 -0.52
CA VAL A 29 11.29 5.42 -1.84
C VAL A 29 12.29 4.92 -2.89
N ILE A 30 11.81 4.12 -3.83
CA ILE A 30 12.60 3.68 -4.97
C ILE A 30 12.42 4.68 -6.10
N VAL A 31 13.48 5.40 -6.46
CA VAL A 31 13.50 6.29 -7.61
C VAL A 31 14.30 5.64 -8.72
N PHE A 32 13.67 5.43 -9.88
CA PHE A 32 14.34 4.89 -11.06
C PHE A 32 14.35 5.92 -12.18
N THR A 33 15.54 6.22 -12.70
CA THR A 33 15.75 7.17 -13.80
C THR A 33 16.17 6.42 -15.05
N LEU A 34 15.41 6.59 -16.14
CA LEU A 34 15.70 5.99 -17.43
C LEU A 34 16.08 7.06 -18.44
N GLY A 35 17.26 6.90 -19.06
CA GLY A 35 17.68 7.69 -20.21
C GLY A 35 17.24 7.02 -21.51
N PHE A 36 16.58 7.78 -22.38
CA PHE A 36 16.20 7.30 -23.71
C PHE A 36 17.01 8.05 -24.78
N LYS A 37 17.64 7.29 -25.67
CA LYS A 37 18.41 7.87 -26.79
C LYS A 37 17.48 8.49 -27.86
N THR A 38 16.25 8.00 -27.94
CA THR A 38 15.23 8.46 -28.89
C THR A 38 14.25 9.41 -28.22
N ARG A 39 13.56 10.23 -29.03
CA ARG A 39 12.44 11.03 -28.52
C ARG A 39 11.33 10.08 -28.05
N CYS A 40 11.02 10.13 -26.76
CA CYS A 40 9.90 9.38 -26.20
C CYS A 40 8.61 10.20 -26.27
N ASN A 41 7.50 9.53 -26.56
CA ASN A 41 6.16 10.08 -26.37
C ASN A 41 5.72 9.83 -24.92
N PRO A 42 5.60 10.86 -24.07
CA PRO A 42 5.18 10.69 -22.68
C PRO A 42 3.81 10.02 -22.54
N ALA A 43 2.88 10.28 -23.46
CA ALA A 43 1.55 9.67 -23.43
C ALA A 43 1.60 8.15 -23.61
N ALA A 44 2.44 7.67 -24.53
CA ALA A 44 2.65 6.24 -24.77
C ALA A 44 3.28 5.54 -23.56
N ILE A 45 4.18 6.22 -22.83
CA ILE A 45 4.76 5.69 -21.59
C ILE A 45 3.66 5.54 -20.53
N VAL A 46 2.86 6.58 -20.31
CA VAL A 46 1.76 6.54 -19.33
C VAL A 46 0.77 5.44 -19.67
N GLU A 47 0.39 5.30 -20.93
CA GLU A 47 -0.49 4.23 -21.39
C GLU A 47 0.12 2.83 -21.18
N GLY A 48 1.40 2.67 -21.52
CA GLY A 48 2.14 1.43 -21.29
C GLY A 48 2.13 1.02 -19.82
N ILE A 49 2.41 1.96 -18.91
CA ILE A 49 2.38 1.71 -17.45
C ILE A 49 0.99 1.31 -16.98
N LYS A 50 -0.06 2.03 -17.42
CA LYS A 50 -1.45 1.69 -17.08
C LYS A 50 -1.85 0.29 -17.55
N ASN A 51 -1.38 -0.11 -18.72
CA ASN A 51 -1.72 -1.39 -19.32
C ASN A 51 -0.88 -2.57 -18.80
N THR A 52 0.22 -2.30 -18.08
CA THR A 52 1.14 -3.33 -17.57
C THR A 52 1.24 -3.30 -16.05
N TRP A 53 1.90 -2.29 -15.47
CA TRP A 53 2.29 -2.27 -14.06
C TRP A 53 1.09 -2.17 -13.11
N ILE A 54 0.08 -1.37 -13.46
CA ILE A 54 -1.10 -1.20 -12.59
C ILE A 54 -1.87 -2.51 -12.41
N LYS A 55 -1.74 -3.46 -13.36
CA LYS A 55 -2.36 -4.79 -13.25
C LYS A 55 -1.63 -5.72 -12.29
N LEU A 56 -0.44 -5.36 -11.83
CA LEU A 56 0.35 -6.16 -10.89
C LEU A 56 0.06 -5.72 -9.45
N PRO A 57 -0.29 -6.66 -8.54
CA PRO A 57 -0.60 -6.34 -7.15
C PRO A 57 0.51 -5.56 -6.44
N CYS A 58 1.78 -5.78 -6.78
CA CYS A 58 2.90 -5.07 -6.14
C CYS A 58 2.94 -3.57 -6.44
N PHE A 59 2.33 -3.09 -7.53
CA PHE A 59 2.31 -1.68 -7.90
C PHE A 59 0.97 -0.98 -7.68
N SER A 60 -0.11 -1.73 -7.47
CA SER A 60 -1.47 -1.19 -7.26
C SER A 60 -2.05 -1.46 -5.88
N SER A 61 -1.35 -2.22 -5.03
CA SER A 61 -1.74 -2.41 -3.62
C SER A 61 -1.55 -1.15 -2.79
N LYS A 62 -2.45 -0.95 -1.84
CA LYS A 62 -2.34 0.10 -0.83
C LYS A 62 -2.02 -0.53 0.52
N VAL A 63 -1.02 0.01 1.20
CA VAL A 63 -0.76 -0.35 2.60
C VAL A 63 -1.80 0.36 3.46
N VAL A 64 -2.59 -0.43 4.19
CA VAL A 64 -3.56 0.08 5.15
C VAL A 64 -2.99 -0.17 6.54
N LYS A 65 -2.75 0.90 7.31
CA LYS A 65 -2.38 0.77 8.71
C LYS A 65 -3.67 0.66 9.53
N LEU A 66 -3.97 -0.51 10.07
CA LEU A 66 -5.03 -0.66 11.06
C LEU A 66 -4.63 0.15 12.30
N LEU A 67 -5.21 1.34 12.43
CA LEU A 67 -5.11 2.17 13.62
C LEU A 67 -6.03 1.57 14.69
N TYR A 68 -5.69 0.39 15.20
CA TYR A 68 -6.39 -0.22 16.32
C TYR A 68 -5.41 -0.46 17.47
N TYR A 69 -5.81 0.07 18.64
CA TYR A 69 -5.20 -0.05 19.97
C TYR A 69 -4.14 0.98 20.40
N PHE A 70 -4.48 2.27 20.35
CA PHE A 70 -3.94 3.24 21.33
C PHE A 70 -5.04 4.04 22.02
N THR A 71 -6.03 3.33 22.55
CA THR A 71 -6.80 3.76 23.74
C THR A 71 -7.12 2.51 24.55
N SER A 72 -6.12 1.99 25.27
CA SER A 72 -6.40 1.35 26.55
C SER A 72 -6.09 2.40 27.62
N PRO A 73 -7.10 2.79 28.41
CA PRO A 73 -6.92 2.66 29.84
C PRO A 73 -8.13 1.93 30.42
N SER A 74 -7.99 0.63 30.65
CA SER A 74 -8.81 -0.04 31.64
C SER A 74 -8.00 -1.18 32.26
N SER A 75 -7.19 -0.82 33.25
CA SER A 75 -6.85 -1.68 34.39
C SER A 75 -7.30 -0.95 35.66
N PRO A 76 -7.57 -1.65 36.77
CA PRO A 76 -8.40 -2.83 36.96
C PRO A 76 -9.55 -2.49 37.94
N ASN A 77 -10.74 -3.10 37.79
CA ASN A 77 -11.71 -3.06 38.90
C ASN A 77 -11.24 -4.02 39.99
N THR A 78 -10.58 -3.47 41.01
CA THR A 78 -10.52 -4.06 42.34
C THR A 78 -11.86 -3.79 43.02
N SER A 79 -12.81 -4.70 42.85
CA SER A 79 -13.98 -4.85 43.70
C SER A 79 -14.74 -6.08 43.25
N ASP A 80 -14.28 -7.25 43.72
CA ASP A 80 -15.16 -8.37 44.08
C ASP A 80 -14.31 -9.41 44.85
N ILE A 81 -14.68 -9.56 46.13
CA ILE A 81 -14.22 -10.48 47.20
C ILE A 81 -12.93 -10.10 47.94
#